data_AF-A0A0E7YUK2-F1
#
_entry.id   AF-A0A0E7YUK2-F1
#
_cell.length_a   1.000
_cell.length_b   1.000
_cell.length_c   1.000
_cell.angle_alpha   90.00
_cell.angle_beta   90.00
_cell.angle_gamma   90.00
#
_symmetry.space_group_name_H-M   'P 1'
#
loop_
_entity.id
_entity.type
_entity.pdbx_description
1 polymer ?
#
loop_
_entity_poly.entity_id
_entity_poly.type
_entity_poly.pdbx_seq_one_letter_code
_entity_poly.pdbx_strand_id
1 'polypeptide(L)'
;MERLAKSLGIAYFTANQLEVKEGLLTGKLVGQIISPQVKKETLEKWRKKLKLSKERTVAIGDGVNNLLMLKSAELGIAFCAKEVLKKEIPHHVDKRDFLEVLPLIDCLE
;
A
#
# COMPACT_ATOMS: atom_id res chain seq x y z
N MET A 1 5.42 0.40 13.23
CA MET A 1 4.70 1.18 12.21
C MET A 1 4.21 2.52 12.75
N GLU A 2 3.54 2.53 13.90
CA GLU A 2 2.98 3.75 14.50
C GLU A 2 3.98 4.91 14.62
N ARG A 3 5.21 4.67 15.10
CA ARG A 3 6.26 5.70 15.19
C ARG A 3 6.55 6.39 13.85
N LEU A 4 6.70 5.60 12.79
CA LEU A 4 7.00 6.10 11.44
C LEU A 4 5.78 6.82 10.83
N ALA A 5 4.59 6.26 11.00
CA ALA A 5 3.36 6.88 10.53
C ALA A 5 3.17 8.26 11.18
N LYS A 6 3.38 8.36 12.50
CA LYS A 6 3.28 9.62 13.25
C LYS A 6 4.31 10.65 12.78
N SER A 7 5.57 10.26 12.56
CA SER A 7 6.61 11.21 12.11
C SER A 7 6.37 11.77 10.71
N LEU A 8 5.62 11.04 9.87
CA LEU A 8 5.30 11.43 8.49
C LEU A 8 3.89 12.05 8.35
N GLY A 9 3.14 12.20 9.44
CA GLY A 9 1.76 12.71 9.39
C GLY A 9 0.77 11.76 8.70
N ILE A 10 1.05 10.45 8.65
CA ILE A 10 0.18 9.46 8.01
C ILE A 10 -1.04 9.22 8.90
N ALA A 11 -2.23 9.56 8.39
CA ALA A 11 -3.50 9.48 9.13
C ALA A 11 -4.00 8.05 9.35
N TYR A 12 -3.73 7.14 8.41
CA TYR A 12 -4.17 5.75 8.47
C TYR A 12 -3.04 4.80 8.10
N PHE A 13 -2.88 3.75 8.90
CA PHE A 13 -1.96 2.66 8.59
C PHE A 13 -2.59 1.32 8.98
N THR A 14 -2.17 0.27 8.29
CA THR A 14 -2.45 -1.12 8.66
C THR A 14 -1.16 -1.91 8.53
N ALA A 15 -0.92 -2.84 9.46
CA ALA A 15 0.26 -3.69 9.44
C ALA A 15 0.01 -4.94 10.28
N ASN A 16 0.77 -6.00 9.99
CA ASN A 16 0.85 -7.14 10.88
C ASN A 16 1.42 -6.68 12.23
N GLN A 17 0.84 -7.18 13.32
CA GLN A 17 1.34 -6.96 14.67
C GLN A 17 1.99 -8.26 15.17
N LEU A 18 3.25 -8.19 15.58
CA LEU A 18 3.93 -9.33 16.19
C LEU A 18 3.46 -9.50 17.64
N GLU A 19 3.20 -10.73 18.06
CA GLU A 19 2.92 -11.05 19.45
C GLU A 19 4.22 -10.98 20.28
N VAL A 20 4.16 -10.27 21.40
CA VAL A 20 5.26 -10.13 22.36
C VAL A 20 4.78 -10.66 23.72
N LYS A 21 5.57 -11.54 24.33
CA LYS A 21 5.36 -12.01 25.71
C LYS A 21 6.66 -11.88 26.47
N GLU A 22 6.58 -11.26 27.66
CA GLU A 22 7.74 -11.05 28.54
C GLU A 22 8.92 -10.35 27.82
N GLY A 23 8.60 -9.42 26.91
CA GLY A 23 9.60 -8.69 26.13
C GLY A 23 10.21 -9.47 24.95
N LEU A 24 9.78 -10.70 24.69
CA LEU A 24 10.28 -11.56 23.62
C LEU A 24 9.23 -11.79 22.52
N LEU A 25 9.70 -11.91 21.27
CA LEU A 25 8.87 -12.28 20.12
C LEU A 25 8.50 -13.76 20.21
N THR A 26 7.21 -14.06 20.09
CA THR A 26 6.73 -15.45 20.17
C THR A 26 6.75 -16.18 18.82
N GLY A 27 7.00 -15.46 17.73
CA GLY A 27 6.86 -15.95 16.36
C GLY A 27 5.41 -15.95 15.84
N LYS A 28 4.44 -15.48 16.63
CA LYS A 28 3.03 -15.39 16.23
C LYS A 28 2.63 -13.96 15.88
N LEU A 29 1.51 -13.83 15.18
CA LEU A 29 0.86 -12.56 14.89
C LEU A 29 -0.35 -12.35 15.80
N VAL A 30 -0.65 -11.08 16.07
CA VAL A 30 -1.88 -10.65 16.74
C VAL A 30 -2.86 -10.13 15.70
N GLY A 31 -4.12 -10.57 15.79
CA GLY A 31 -5.20 -10.09 14.94
C GLY A 31 -5.16 -10.62 13.51
N GLN A 32 -5.77 -9.86 12.59
CA GLN A 32 -5.90 -10.25 11.19
C GLN A 32 -4.56 -10.12 10.45
N ILE A 33 -4.21 -11.15 9.67
CA ILE A 33 -3.04 -11.12 8.80
C ILE A 33 -3.31 -10.19 7.62
N ILE A 34 -2.38 -9.27 7.35
CA ILE A 34 -2.42 -8.35 6.20
C ILE A 34 -2.03 -9.09 4.92
N SER A 35 -2.98 -9.86 4.40
CA SER A 35 -2.88 -10.55 3.11
C SER A 35 -3.10 -9.59 1.93
N PRO A 36 -2.85 -10.02 0.68
CA PRO A 36 -3.15 -9.21 -0.51
C PRO A 36 -4.62 -8.77 -0.57
N GLN A 37 -5.54 -9.64 -0.17
CA GLN A 37 -6.97 -9.36 -0.12
C GLN A 37 -7.30 -8.31 0.96
N VAL A 38 -6.69 -8.43 2.15
CA VAL A 38 -6.87 -7.46 3.23
C VAL A 38 -6.33 -6.08 2.85
N LYS A 39 -5.24 -5.99 2.06
CA LYS A 39 -4.74 -4.72 1.54
C LYS A 39 -5.75 -4.03 0.62
N LYS A 40 -6.36 -4.78 -0.32
CA LYS A 40 -7.44 -4.27 -1.17
C LYS A 40 -8.63 -3.78 -0.33
N GLU A 41 -9.13 -4.61 0.57
CA GLU A 41 -10.26 -4.27 1.44
C GLU A 41 -9.98 -3.05 2.32
N THR A 42 -8.74 -2.90 2.78
CA THR A 42 -8.32 -1.75 3.58
C THR A 42 -8.39 -0.46 2.76
N LEU A 43 -7.87 -0.46 1.53
CA LEU A 43 -7.97 0.71 0.64
C LEU A 43 -9.43 1.07 0.35
N GLU A 44 -10.26 0.09 0.02
CA GLU A 44 -11.70 0.30 -0.22
C GLU A 44 -12.44 0.82 1.02
N LYS A 45 -12.09 0.31 2.20
CA LYS A 45 -12.65 0.77 3.48
C LYS A 45 -12.27 2.22 3.76
N TRP A 46 -11.01 2.61 3.57
CA TRP A 46 -10.57 3.98 3.77
C TRP A 46 -11.22 4.93 2.75
N ARG A 47 -11.28 4.52 1.48
CA ARG A 47 -11.98 5.28 0.44
C ARG A 47 -13.44 5.56 0.83
N LYS A 48 -14.18 4.54 1.26
CA LYS A 48 -15.57 4.68 1.75
C LYS A 48 -15.66 5.58 2.97
N LYS A 49 -14.78 5.39 3.96
CA LYS A 49 -14.74 6.22 5.19
C LYS A 49 -14.51 7.70 4.88
N LEU A 50 -13.66 7.99 3.90
CA LEU A 50 -13.31 9.34 3.45
C LEU A 50 -14.28 9.92 2.42
N LYS A 51 -15.32 9.15 2.02
CA LYS A 51 -16.29 9.52 0.98
C LYS A 51 -15.62 9.91 -0.35
N LEU A 52 -14.55 9.20 -0.71
CA LEU A 52 -13.83 9.41 -1.96
C LEU A 52 -14.35 8.48 -3.07
N SER A 53 -14.39 8.99 -4.31
CA SER A 53 -14.63 8.16 -5.48
C SER A 53 -13.38 7.31 -5.80
N LYS A 54 -13.49 6.32 -6.70
CA LYS A 54 -12.34 5.46 -7.05
C LYS A 54 -11.26 6.28 -7.73
N GLU A 55 -11.66 7.23 -8.56
CA GLU A 55 -10.82 8.09 -9.39
C GLU A 55 -9.83 8.92 -8.55
N ARG A 56 -10.15 9.15 -7.27
CA ARG A 56 -9.29 9.84 -6.30
C ARG A 56 -8.41 8.90 -5.48
N THR A 57 -8.02 7.76 -6.04
CA THR A 57 -7.17 6.79 -5.34
C THR A 57 -5.94 6.43 -6.16
N VAL A 58 -4.78 6.59 -5.51
CA VAL A 58 -3.48 6.12 -6.00
C VAL A 58 -2.98 5.05 -5.04
N ALA A 59 -2.48 3.94 -5.58
CA ALA A 59 -1.81 2.90 -4.81
C ALA A 59 -0.43 2.63 -5.41
N ILE A 60 0.58 2.48 -4.55
CA ILE A 60 1.98 2.29 -4.96
C ILE A 60 2.55 1.07 -4.24
N GLY A 61 3.29 0.21 -4.94
CA GLY A 61 3.86 -1.00 -4.36
C GLY A 61 4.86 -1.71 -5.27
N ASP A 62 5.60 -2.67 -4.72
CA ASP A 62 6.80 -3.27 -5.33
C ASP A 62 6.64 -4.79 -5.61
N GLY A 63 5.89 -5.50 -4.76
CA GLY A 63 5.69 -6.94 -4.84
C GLY A 63 4.28 -7.38 -5.26
N VAL A 64 4.17 -8.62 -5.75
CA VAL A 64 2.90 -9.26 -6.14
C VAL A 64 1.86 -9.31 -5.01
N ASN A 65 2.30 -9.26 -3.75
CA ASN A 65 1.40 -9.16 -2.60
C ASN A 65 0.61 -7.84 -2.55
N ASN A 66 0.98 -6.85 -3.37
CA ASN A 66 0.26 -5.59 -3.52
C ASN A 66 -0.70 -5.59 -4.73
N LEU A 67 -0.64 -6.60 -5.61
CA LEU A 67 -1.34 -6.62 -6.90
C LEU A 67 -2.84 -6.31 -6.77
N LEU A 68 -3.53 -6.95 -5.82
CA LEU A 68 -4.97 -6.72 -5.61
C LEU A 68 -5.29 -5.30 -5.16
N MET A 69 -4.44 -4.71 -4.31
CA MET A 69 -4.58 -3.32 -3.87
C MET A 69 -4.32 -2.35 -5.04
N LEU A 70 -3.25 -2.57 -5.80
CA LEU A 70 -2.88 -1.76 -6.94
C LEU A 70 -3.96 -1.76 -8.03
N LYS A 71 -4.53 -2.92 -8.35
CA LYS A 71 -5.65 -3.05 -9.31
C LYS A 71 -6.98 -2.46 -8.80
N SER A 72 -7.12 -2.26 -7.49
CA SER A 72 -8.36 -1.69 -6.90
C SER A 72 -8.36 -0.16 -6.85
N ALA A 73 -7.19 0.47 -6.95
CA ALA A 73 -7.06 1.92 -7.08
C ALA A 73 -7.44 2.37 -8.49
N GLU A 74 -7.58 3.69 -8.70
CA GLU A 74 -7.62 4.22 -10.06
C GLU A 74 -6.25 4.18 -10.70
N LEU A 75 -5.26 4.72 -10.00
CA LEU A 75 -3.88 4.70 -10.45
C LEU A 75 -3.07 3.73 -9.58
N GLY A 76 -2.74 2.56 -10.13
CA GLY A 76 -1.79 1.62 -9.55
C GLY A 76 -0.39 1.84 -10.13
N ILE A 77 0.62 2.02 -9.27
CA ILE A 77 2.01 2.27 -9.67
C ILE A 77 2.93 1.19 -9.09
N ALA A 78 3.68 0.53 -9.95
CA ALA A 78 4.70 -0.43 -9.57
C ALA A 78 6.04 0.30 -9.33
N PHE A 79 6.45 0.45 -8.07
CA PHE A 79 7.67 1.17 -7.71
C PHE A 79 8.81 0.20 -7.41
N CYS A 80 9.93 0.31 -8.14
CA CYS A 80 11.07 -0.60 -8.10
C CYS A 80 10.66 -2.07 -8.07
N ALA A 81 9.63 -2.40 -8.85
CA ALA A 81 8.92 -3.66 -8.75
C ALA A 81 9.64 -4.82 -9.46
N LYS A 82 9.33 -6.05 -9.04
CA LYS A 82 9.77 -7.24 -9.79
C LYS A 82 8.98 -7.37 -11.09
N GLU A 83 9.59 -7.99 -12.11
CA GLU A 83 8.98 -8.22 -13.43
C GLU A 83 7.60 -8.87 -13.38
N VAL A 84 7.36 -9.77 -12.41
CA VAL A 84 6.05 -10.42 -12.22
C VAL A 84 4.95 -9.40 -11.90
N LEU A 85 5.26 -8.36 -11.12
CA LEU A 85 4.28 -7.30 -10.84
C LEU A 85 4.17 -6.31 -12.01
N LYS A 86 5.29 -5.99 -12.66
CA LYS A 86 5.32 -5.06 -13.80
C LYS A 86 4.46 -5.51 -14.97
N LYS A 87 4.38 -6.82 -15.22
CA LYS A 87 3.50 -7.38 -16.26
C LYS A 87 2.00 -7.12 -16.00
N GLU A 88 1.63 -6.85 -14.75
CA GLU A 88 0.23 -6.74 -14.33
C GLU A 88 -0.24 -5.31 -14.09
N ILE A 89 0.69 -4.37 -13.94
CA ILE A 89 0.43 -2.96 -13.60
C ILE A 89 1.02 -2.11 -14.73
N PRO A 90 0.30 -1.22 -15.42
CA PRO A 90 0.88 -0.49 -16.56
C PRO A 90 1.92 0.57 -16.20
N HIS A 91 1.75 1.24 -15.05
CA HIS A 91 2.60 2.37 -14.65
C HIS A 91 3.71 1.92 -13.72
N HIS A 92 4.97 2.17 -14.10
CA HIS A 92 6.14 1.79 -13.31
C HIS A 92 7.06 2.98 -13.07
N VAL A 93 7.77 2.91 -11.95
CA VAL A 93 8.90 3.79 -11.64
C VAL A 93 10.06 2.90 -11.18
N ASP A 94 11.12 2.84 -11.98
CA ASP A 94 12.27 1.96 -11.70
C ASP A 94 13.43 2.66 -11.00
N LYS A 95 13.53 3.98 -11.18
CA LYS A 95 14.50 4.80 -10.44
C LYS A 95 14.12 4.81 -8.97
N ARG A 96 15.11 4.61 -8.08
CA ARG A 96 14.94 4.63 -6.61
C ARG A 96 14.80 6.06 -6.08
N ASP A 97 13.81 6.76 -6.61
CA ASP A 97 13.49 8.14 -6.30
C ASP A 97 11.97 8.28 -6.32
N PHE A 98 11.37 8.48 -5.14
CA PHE A 98 9.91 8.50 -5.03
C PHE A 98 9.28 9.75 -5.64
N LEU A 99 10.07 10.80 -5.93
CA LEU A 99 9.59 11.99 -6.62
C LEU A 99 9.21 11.70 -8.08
N GLU A 100 9.78 10.66 -8.68
CA GLU A 100 9.45 10.20 -10.05
C GLU A 100 8.02 9.64 -10.16
N VAL A 101 7.33 9.48 -9.04
CA VAL A 101 5.90 9.14 -9.01
C VAL A 101 5.02 10.36 -9.35
N LEU A 102 5.45 11.58 -9.02
CA LEU A 102 4.62 12.78 -9.15
C LEU A 102 4.10 13.01 -10.58
N PRO A 103 4.93 12.88 -11.65
CA PRO A 103 4.42 13.04 -13.02
C PRO A 103 3.30 12.07 -13.39
N LEU A 104 3.19 10.92 -12.73
CA LEU A 104 2.12 9.94 -12.97
C LEU A 104 0.82 10.35 -12.28
N ILE A 105 0.91 11.05 -11.15
CA ILE A 105 -0.24 11.49 -10.36
C ILE A 105 -0.80 12.82 -10.91
N ASP A 106 0.08 13.75 -11.27
CA ASP A 106 -0.29 15.10 -11.74
C ASP A 106 -0.98 15.06 -13.13
N CYS A 107 -0.96 13.92 -13.82
CA CYS A 107 -1.77 13.69 -15.02
C CYS A 107 -3.28 13.47 -14.74
N LEU A 108 -3.71 13.47 -13.47
CA LEU A 108 -5.10 13.24 -13.05
C LEU A 108 -5.90 14.54 -12.81
N GLU A 109 -5.35 15.71 -13.16
CA GLU A 109 -6.06 17.00 -13.11
C GLU A 109 -7.07 17.19 -14.25
#